data_AF-A0A250IF87-F1
#
_entry.id   AF-A0A250IF87-F1
#
_cell.length_a   1.000
_cell.length_b   1.000
_cell.length_c   1.000
_cell.angle_alpha   90.00
_cell.angle_beta   90.00
_cell.angle_gamma   90.00
#
_symmetry.space_group_name_H-M   'P 1'
#
loop_
_entity.id
_entity.type
_entity.pdbx_description
1 polymer ?
#
loop_
_entity_poly.entity_id
_entity_poly.type
_entity_poly.pdbx_seq_one_letter_code
_entity_poly.pdbx_strand_id
1 'polypeptide(L)'
;MNRRVEEHPVRVPVGEGLVLEGDLTLPEEALGVVLFAHGSGSSRFSSRNRFVAHSLVSMGLGTLLIDLLTADEEEAERWTRHLRFDIGLLAQRLVGATDWLVRDERTQALSIGYFGSSTGAAAALVAATRVPDRIRAVVSRGGRPDLAGEALFLVLAPTLLIVGGDDFPVVEMNRDAYRLLQTEKRLEIVPGATHLFEEPGTLEQVAKLAGRWFVRHLPVGARRGAEATGQNP
;
A
#
# COMPACT_ATOMS: atom_id res chain seq x y z
N MET A 1 18.15 12.26 -21.00
CA MET A 1 16.87 12.12 -21.72
C MET A 1 15.95 11.30 -20.81
N ASN A 2 15.08 11.95 -20.04
CA ASN A 2 14.19 11.24 -19.10
C ASN A 2 13.19 10.43 -19.93
N ARG A 3 13.34 9.11 -19.99
CA ARG A 3 12.25 8.24 -20.45
C ARG A 3 11.07 8.49 -19.51
N ARG A 4 9.92 8.84 -20.07
CA ARG A 4 8.67 8.83 -19.31
C ARG A 4 8.47 7.40 -18.82
N VAL A 5 8.33 7.23 -17.51
CA VAL A 5 7.90 5.95 -16.96
C VAL A 5 6.43 5.80 -17.33
N GLU A 6 6.11 4.78 -18.13
CA GLU A 6 4.76 4.54 -18.61
C GLU A 6 3.95 3.68 -17.63
N GLU A 7 2.67 4.03 -17.51
CA GLU A 7 1.68 3.26 -16.77
C GLU A 7 1.13 2.16 -17.67
N HIS A 8 1.14 0.92 -17.18
CA HIS A 8 0.71 -0.26 -17.93
C HIS A 8 -0.51 -0.89 -17.26
N PRO A 9 -1.66 -0.95 -17.93
CA PRO A 9 -2.79 -1.74 -17.46
C PRO A 9 -2.39 -3.21 -17.31
N VAL A 10 -2.75 -3.81 -16.19
CA VAL A 10 -2.48 -5.21 -15.86
C VAL A 10 -3.74 -5.88 -15.32
N ARG A 11 -3.84 -7.17 -15.63
CA ARG A 11 -4.85 -8.06 -15.04
C ARG A 11 -4.17 -8.88 -13.97
N VAL A 12 -4.73 -8.87 -12.77
CA VAL A 12 -4.17 -9.47 -11.57
C VAL A 12 -5.07 -10.62 -11.12
N PRO A 13 -4.79 -11.87 -11.52
CA PRO A 13 -5.51 -13.03 -11.01
C PRO A 13 -5.29 -13.17 -9.50
N VAL A 14 -6.37 -13.26 -8.74
CA VAL A 14 -6.33 -13.47 -7.29
C VAL A 14 -7.22 -14.65 -6.92
N GLY A 15 -6.67 -15.64 -6.22
CA GLY A 15 -7.43 -16.86 -5.90
C GLY A 15 -7.89 -17.64 -7.15
N GLU A 16 -9.02 -18.34 -7.04
CA GLU A 16 -9.58 -19.15 -8.13
C GLU A 16 -10.60 -18.34 -8.94
N GLY A 17 -10.30 -18.11 -10.22
CA GLY A 17 -11.24 -17.55 -11.19
C GLY A 17 -11.51 -16.04 -11.09
N LEU A 18 -10.99 -15.33 -10.08
CA LEU A 18 -11.15 -13.89 -9.93
C LEU A 18 -9.96 -13.13 -10.55
N VAL A 19 -10.25 -12.09 -11.32
CA VAL A 19 -9.24 -11.21 -11.92
C VAL A 19 -9.57 -9.77 -11.58
N LEU A 20 -8.61 -9.09 -10.97
CA LEU A 20 -8.69 -7.67 -10.64
C LEU A 20 -7.97 -6.83 -11.69
N GLU A 21 -8.45 -5.61 -11.89
CA GLU A 21 -7.83 -4.65 -12.80
C GLU A 21 -6.85 -3.77 -12.01
N GLY A 22 -5.70 -3.49 -12.59
CA GLY A 22 -4.73 -2.59 -12.00
C GLY A 22 -3.86 -1.87 -13.01
N ASP A 23 -3.12 -0.88 -12.53
CA ASP A 23 -2.21 -0.06 -13.30
C ASP A 23 -0.81 -0.14 -12.66
N LEU A 24 0.14 -0.76 -13.38
CA LEU A 24 1.51 -0.98 -12.95
C LEU A 24 2.45 0.04 -13.61
N THR A 25 3.22 0.75 -12.79
CA THR A 25 4.24 1.70 -13.24
C THR A 25 5.57 1.33 -12.59
N LEU A 26 6.60 1.08 -13.41
CA LEU A 26 7.92 0.65 -12.93
C LEU A 26 9.03 1.53 -13.53
N PRO A 27 9.78 2.29 -12.71
CA PRO A 27 11.03 2.88 -13.17
C PRO A 27 12.09 1.79 -13.44
N GLU A 28 13.05 2.08 -14.31
CA GLU A 28 14.06 1.11 -14.81
C GLU A 28 14.86 0.44 -13.68
N GLU A 29 15.19 1.19 -12.63
CA GLU A 29 15.90 0.70 -11.44
C GLU A 29 15.03 0.88 -10.17
N ALA A 30 13.85 0.28 -10.16
CA ALA A 30 12.93 0.39 -9.03
C ALA A 30 13.56 -0.15 -7.72
N LEU A 31 13.52 0.65 -6.65
CA LEU A 31 13.98 0.27 -5.31
C LEU A 31 13.07 -0.77 -4.63
N GLY A 32 11.82 -0.86 -5.10
CA GLY A 32 10.74 -1.67 -4.57
C GLY A 32 9.45 -1.34 -5.30
N VAL A 33 8.37 -2.05 -4.99
CA VAL A 33 7.03 -1.80 -5.54
C VAL A 33 6.03 -1.53 -4.41
N VAL A 34 5.22 -0.49 -4.58
CA VAL A 34 4.18 -0.11 -3.63
C VAL A 34 2.81 -0.48 -4.19
N LEU A 35 2.12 -1.40 -3.53
CA LEU A 35 0.76 -1.81 -3.85
C LEU A 35 -0.25 -0.91 -3.11
N PHE A 36 -1.11 -0.24 -3.87
CA PHE A 36 -2.11 0.69 -3.34
C PHE A 36 -3.43 -0.02 -3.04
N ALA A 37 -3.86 0.05 -1.78
CA ALA A 37 -5.18 -0.34 -1.32
C ALA A 37 -6.09 0.90 -1.20
N HIS A 38 -7.02 1.03 -2.14
CA HIS A 38 -7.99 2.13 -2.19
C HIS A 38 -9.04 1.99 -1.09
N GLY A 39 -9.56 3.13 -0.64
CA GLY A 39 -10.69 3.18 0.29
C GLY A 39 -12.03 2.84 -0.36
N SER A 40 -13.05 2.63 0.47
CA SER A 40 -14.43 2.39 0.04
C SER A 40 -14.93 3.50 -0.87
N GLY A 41 -15.44 3.14 -2.06
CA GLY A 41 -15.95 4.11 -3.04
C GLY A 41 -14.88 4.77 -3.91
N SER A 42 -13.62 4.34 -3.77
CA SER A 42 -12.51 4.75 -4.63
C SER A 42 -12.08 3.60 -5.53
N SER A 43 -11.41 3.94 -6.63
CA SER A 43 -10.80 3.00 -7.56
C SER A 43 -9.35 3.40 -7.85
N ARG A 44 -8.66 2.62 -8.69
CA ARG A 44 -7.34 2.93 -9.26
C ARG A 44 -7.28 4.28 -10.00
N PHE A 45 -8.44 4.84 -10.36
CA PHE A 45 -8.55 6.16 -10.97
C PHE A 45 -8.58 7.33 -9.97
N SER A 46 -8.43 7.07 -8.66
CA SER A 46 -8.35 8.10 -7.63
C SER A 46 -7.26 9.12 -7.94
N SER A 47 -7.66 10.36 -8.21
CA SER A 47 -6.72 11.47 -8.48
C SER A 47 -5.67 11.62 -7.37
N ARG A 48 -6.09 11.42 -6.11
CA ARG A 48 -5.22 11.49 -4.93
C ARG A 48 -4.19 10.36 -4.89
N ASN A 49 -4.60 9.11 -5.10
CA ASN A 49 -3.66 7.98 -5.07
C ASN A 49 -2.75 8.00 -6.29
N ARG A 50 -3.24 8.40 -7.46
CA ARG A 50 -2.43 8.62 -8.66
C ARG A 50 -1.39 9.72 -8.45
N PHE A 51 -1.75 10.81 -7.78
CA PHE A 51 -0.80 11.87 -7.43
C PHE A 51 0.33 11.34 -6.52
N VAL A 52 -0.03 10.60 -5.47
CA VAL A 52 0.96 9.98 -4.58
C VAL A 52 1.82 8.98 -5.36
N ALA A 53 1.21 8.12 -6.18
CA ALA A 53 1.93 7.12 -6.98
C ALA A 53 2.95 7.78 -7.93
N HIS A 54 2.56 8.82 -8.67
CA HIS A 54 3.51 9.57 -9.52
C HIS A 54 4.67 10.18 -8.73
N SER A 55 4.39 10.67 -7.52
CA SER A 55 5.43 11.19 -6.63
C SER A 55 6.38 10.07 -6.17
N LEU A 56 5.86 8.88 -5.86
CA LEU A 56 6.68 7.70 -5.51
C LEU A 56 7.54 7.23 -6.69
N VAL A 57 6.98 7.21 -7.91
CA VAL A 57 7.73 6.89 -9.13
C VAL A 57 8.88 7.87 -9.35
N SER A 58 8.64 9.17 -9.10
CA SER A 58 9.68 10.20 -9.15
C SER A 58 10.79 10.01 -8.09
N MET A 59 10.54 9.19 -7.07
CA MET A 59 11.49 8.79 -6.03
C MET A 59 12.12 7.41 -6.27
N GLY A 60 11.93 6.82 -7.46
CA GLY A 60 12.52 5.52 -7.83
C GLY A 60 11.75 4.30 -7.32
N LEU A 61 10.48 4.44 -6.94
CA LEU A 61 9.62 3.34 -6.51
C LEU A 61 8.67 2.92 -7.62
N GLY A 62 8.51 1.62 -7.82
CA GLY A 62 7.40 1.08 -8.61
C GLY A 62 6.08 1.22 -7.87
N THR A 63 4.97 1.28 -8.60
CA THR A 63 3.62 1.36 -8.01
C THR A 63 2.64 0.47 -8.76
N LEU A 64 1.79 -0.24 -8.02
CA LEU A 64 0.61 -0.94 -8.54
C LEU A 64 -0.65 -0.36 -7.90
N LEU A 65 -1.48 0.31 -8.68
CA LEU A 65 -2.82 0.72 -8.26
C LEU A 65 -3.81 -0.35 -8.69
N ILE A 66 -4.54 -0.97 -7.75
CA ILE A 66 -5.46 -2.07 -8.04
C ILE A 66 -6.88 -1.77 -7.57
N ASP A 67 -7.88 -2.18 -8.34
CA ASP A 67 -9.26 -2.25 -7.86
C ASP A 67 -9.44 -3.52 -7.04
N LEU A 68 -9.76 -3.36 -5.76
CA LEU A 68 -9.96 -4.50 -4.84
C LEU A 68 -11.33 -5.15 -5.00
N LEU A 69 -12.21 -4.60 -5.83
CA LEU A 69 -13.47 -5.21 -6.24
C LEU A 69 -13.49 -5.35 -7.76
N THR A 70 -14.14 -6.39 -8.29
CA THR A 70 -14.38 -6.46 -9.73
C THR A 70 -15.42 -5.44 -10.14
N ALA A 71 -15.48 -5.09 -11.43
CA ALA A 71 -16.50 -4.19 -11.95
C ALA A 71 -17.94 -4.69 -11.64
N ASP A 72 -18.17 -6.00 -11.74
CA ASP A 72 -19.46 -6.62 -11.43
C ASP A 72 -19.82 -6.48 -9.94
N GLU A 73 -18.85 -6.68 -9.05
CA GLU A 73 -19.05 -6.48 -7.60
C GLU A 73 -19.27 -5.00 -7.27
N GLU A 74 -18.51 -4.10 -7.87
CA GLU A 74 -18.70 -2.66 -7.67
C GLU A 74 -20.10 -2.19 -8.07
N GLU A 75 -20.63 -2.74 -9.16
CA GLU A 75 -21.97 -2.43 -9.66
C GLU A 75 -23.06 -3.07 -8.77
N ALA A 76 -22.92 -4.35 -8.44
CA ALA A 76 -23.85 -5.07 -7.57
C ALA A 76 -23.96 -4.40 -6.18
N GLU A 77 -22.89 -3.75 -5.74
CA GLU A 77 -22.78 -3.11 -4.43
C GLU A 77 -23.05 -1.60 -4.41
N ARG A 78 -23.47 -1.01 -5.53
CA ARG A 78 -23.69 0.44 -5.64
C ARG A 78 -24.54 1.00 -4.49
N TRP A 79 -25.51 0.22 -4.00
CA TRP A 79 -26.44 0.59 -2.95
C TRP A 79 -26.12 0.00 -1.56
N THR A 80 -25.60 -1.22 -1.50
CA THR A 80 -25.42 -1.97 -0.24
C THR A 80 -24.06 -1.73 0.42
N ARG A 81 -22.99 -1.57 -0.39
CA ARG A 81 -21.61 -1.23 0.03
C ARG A 81 -20.99 -2.16 1.08
N HIS A 82 -21.49 -3.38 1.26
CA HIS A 82 -21.04 -4.30 2.30
C HIS A 82 -19.63 -4.86 2.03
N LEU A 83 -19.27 -5.23 0.79
CA LEU A 83 -17.92 -5.75 0.48
C LEU A 83 -16.86 -4.64 0.59
N ARG A 84 -17.23 -3.39 0.29
CA ARG A 84 -16.34 -2.22 0.48
C ARG A 84 -15.94 -1.98 1.94
N PHE A 85 -16.66 -2.57 2.91
CA PHE A 85 -16.31 -2.51 4.33
C PHE A 85 -15.87 -3.88 4.89
N ASP A 86 -15.86 -4.93 4.06
CA ASP A 86 -15.34 -6.25 4.44
C ASP A 86 -13.80 -6.24 4.39
N ILE A 87 -13.20 -5.85 5.52
CA ILE A 87 -11.75 -5.80 5.67
C ILE A 87 -11.11 -7.17 5.43
N GLY A 88 -11.80 -8.27 5.77
CA GLY A 88 -11.30 -9.62 5.59
C GLY A 88 -11.12 -9.99 4.11
N LEU A 89 -12.15 -9.69 3.30
CA LEU A 89 -12.15 -9.84 1.85
C LEU A 89 -11.11 -8.95 1.18
N LEU A 90 -11.11 -7.65 1.50
CA LEU A 90 -10.17 -6.69 0.91
C LEU A 90 -8.72 -7.10 1.21
N ALA A 91 -8.44 -7.54 2.43
CA ALA A 91 -7.12 -8.06 2.79
C ALA A 91 -6.78 -9.34 2.03
N GLN A 92 -7.74 -10.25 1.80
CA GLN A 92 -7.50 -11.47 1.02
C GLN A 92 -7.11 -11.15 -0.42
N ARG A 93 -7.75 -10.14 -1.02
CA ARG A 93 -7.43 -9.70 -2.39
C ARG A 93 -6.08 -9.02 -2.47
N LEU A 94 -5.71 -8.25 -1.45
CA LEU A 94 -4.38 -7.65 -1.36
C LEU A 94 -3.28 -8.70 -1.21
N VAL A 95 -3.54 -9.79 -0.48
CA VAL A 95 -2.64 -10.96 -0.43
C VAL A 95 -2.51 -11.60 -1.82
N GLY A 96 -3.61 -11.82 -2.54
CA GLY A 96 -3.57 -12.36 -3.90
C GLY A 96 -2.79 -11.48 -4.88
N ALA A 97 -2.97 -10.15 -4.81
CA ALA A 97 -2.20 -9.21 -5.62
C ALA A 97 -0.71 -9.21 -5.25
N THR A 98 -0.38 -9.46 -3.99
CA THR A 98 1.01 -9.64 -3.54
C THR A 98 1.61 -10.92 -4.08
N ASP A 99 0.85 -12.03 -4.07
CA ASP A 99 1.29 -13.28 -4.70
C ASP A 99 1.56 -13.10 -6.19
N TRP A 100 0.73 -12.31 -6.88
CA TRP A 100 0.94 -11.97 -8.28
C TRP A 100 2.23 -11.16 -8.48
N LEU A 101 2.47 -10.12 -7.68
CA LEU A 101 3.71 -9.32 -7.74
C LEU A 101 4.98 -10.17 -7.50
N VAL A 102 4.90 -11.18 -6.64
CA VAL A 102 6.03 -12.08 -6.36
C VAL A 102 6.33 -13.02 -7.54
N ARG A 103 5.33 -13.33 -8.38
CA ARG A 103 5.46 -14.24 -9.53
C ARG A 103 5.73 -13.52 -10.84
N ASP A 104 5.33 -12.25 -10.96
CA ASP A 104 5.53 -11.46 -12.17
C ASP A 104 7.02 -11.16 -12.37
N GLU A 105 7.54 -11.49 -13.55
CA GLU A 105 8.98 -11.37 -13.86
C GLU A 105 9.52 -9.95 -13.67
N ARG A 106 8.67 -8.94 -13.84
CA ARG A 106 9.02 -7.51 -13.72
C ARG A 106 9.16 -7.06 -12.27
N THR A 107 8.55 -7.77 -11.31
CA THR A 107 8.48 -7.36 -9.89
C THR A 107 8.99 -8.40 -8.90
N GLN A 108 9.24 -9.65 -9.32
CA GLN A 108 9.67 -10.77 -8.46
C GLN A 108 10.93 -10.49 -7.63
N ALA A 109 11.82 -9.61 -8.09
CA ALA A 109 13.04 -9.23 -7.39
C ALA A 109 12.87 -8.01 -6.46
N LEU A 110 11.70 -7.36 -6.49
CA LEU A 110 11.43 -6.13 -5.76
C LEU A 110 10.81 -6.43 -4.39
N SER A 111 11.25 -5.70 -3.37
CA SER A 111 10.53 -5.65 -2.10
C SER A 111 9.16 -4.99 -2.28
N ILE A 112 8.16 -5.48 -1.54
CA ILE A 112 6.79 -4.98 -1.62
C ILE A 112 6.46 -4.13 -0.39
N GLY A 113 5.85 -2.96 -0.62
CA GLY A 113 5.23 -2.14 0.42
C GLY A 113 3.74 -1.94 0.14
N TYR A 114 2.96 -1.67 1.18
CA TYR A 114 1.55 -1.32 1.03
C TYR A 114 1.29 0.15 1.31
N PHE A 115 0.49 0.78 0.45
CA PHE A 115 -0.09 2.10 0.72
C PHE A 115 -1.60 1.95 0.81
N GLY A 116 -2.15 2.03 2.02
CA GLY A 116 -3.59 1.96 2.26
C GLY A 116 -4.19 3.34 2.53
N SER A 117 -5.37 3.59 1.96
CA SER A 117 -6.12 4.84 2.14
C SER A 117 -7.52 4.56 2.70
N SER A 118 -7.96 5.36 3.68
CA SER A 118 -9.27 5.14 4.35
C SER A 118 -9.42 3.68 4.84
N THR A 119 -10.46 2.96 4.47
CA THR A 119 -10.66 1.53 4.81
C THR A 119 -9.61 0.60 4.21
N GLY A 120 -8.99 0.98 3.08
CA GLY A 120 -7.87 0.25 2.48
C GLY A 120 -6.65 0.19 3.40
N ALA A 121 -6.51 1.12 4.37
CA ALA A 121 -5.48 1.05 5.40
C ALA A 121 -5.65 -0.15 6.34
N ALA A 122 -6.88 -0.43 6.77
CA ALA A 122 -7.16 -1.60 7.59
C ALA A 122 -6.88 -2.89 6.82
N ALA A 123 -7.33 -2.96 5.56
CA ALA A 123 -7.06 -4.09 4.69
C ALA A 123 -5.56 -4.32 4.46
N ALA A 124 -4.78 -3.25 4.26
CA ALA A 124 -3.33 -3.32 4.14
C ALA A 124 -2.65 -3.88 5.40
N LEU A 125 -3.08 -3.42 6.59
CA LEU A 125 -2.53 -3.91 7.86
C LEU A 125 -2.88 -5.39 8.09
N VAL A 126 -4.14 -5.78 7.87
CA VAL A 126 -4.56 -7.18 7.98
C VAL A 126 -3.87 -8.07 6.94
N ALA A 127 -3.68 -7.61 5.71
CA ALA A 127 -2.94 -8.36 4.70
C ALA A 127 -1.46 -8.53 5.08
N ALA A 128 -0.84 -7.51 5.68
CA ALA A 128 0.56 -7.57 6.10
C ALA A 128 0.80 -8.64 7.18
N THR A 129 -0.18 -8.96 8.02
CA THR A 129 -0.05 -10.06 9.01
C THR A 129 -0.17 -11.44 8.39
N ARG A 130 -0.84 -11.56 7.23
CA ARG A 130 -1.03 -12.84 6.52
C ARG A 130 0.18 -13.25 5.68
N VAL A 131 0.98 -12.27 5.25
CA VAL A 131 2.21 -12.47 4.46
C VAL A 131 3.39 -11.68 5.05
N PRO A 132 3.73 -11.89 6.34
CA PRO A 132 4.65 -11.02 7.08
C PRO A 132 6.06 -10.95 6.47
N ASP A 133 6.54 -12.04 5.86
CA ASP A 133 7.87 -12.10 5.26
C ASP A 133 7.96 -11.39 3.90
N ARG A 134 6.82 -11.04 3.29
CA ARG A 134 6.74 -10.45 1.95
C ARG A 134 6.59 -8.93 1.96
N ILE A 135 6.06 -8.38 3.06
CA ILE A 135 5.75 -6.95 3.16
C ILE A 135 6.79 -6.24 4.01
N ARG A 136 7.49 -5.30 3.38
CA ARG A 136 8.62 -4.58 3.98
C ARG A 136 8.23 -3.26 4.64
N ALA A 137 7.08 -2.68 4.28
CA ALA A 137 6.58 -1.45 4.89
C ALA A 137 5.09 -1.26 4.60
N VAL A 138 4.40 -0.59 5.51
CA VAL A 138 3.01 -0.16 5.34
C VAL A 138 2.91 1.35 5.58
N VAL A 139 2.15 2.04 4.74
CA VAL A 139 1.72 3.43 4.94
C VAL A 139 0.20 3.48 4.96
N SER A 140 -0.38 4.07 6.00
CA SER A 140 -1.80 4.38 6.12
C SER A 140 -2.01 5.88 5.95
N ARG A 141 -2.84 6.31 4.98
CA ARG A 141 -3.17 7.72 4.76
C ARG A 141 -4.64 7.99 5.08
N GLY A 142 -4.91 8.85 6.06
CA GLY A 142 -6.27 9.19 6.51
C GLY A 142 -7.09 7.92 6.74
N GLY A 143 -6.42 6.89 7.23
CA GLY A 143 -6.93 5.53 7.26
C GLY A 143 -7.77 5.27 8.50
N ARG A 144 -8.46 4.13 8.48
CA ARG A 144 -9.14 3.56 9.65
C ARG A 144 -8.41 2.31 10.16
N PRO A 145 -7.12 2.42 10.57
CA PRO A 145 -6.34 1.26 11.00
C PRO A 145 -6.94 0.57 12.23
N ASP A 146 -7.76 1.27 13.01
CA ASP A 146 -8.56 0.74 14.11
C ASP A 146 -9.45 -0.44 13.66
N LEU A 147 -9.92 -0.46 12.42
CA LEU A 147 -10.73 -1.55 11.86
C LEU A 147 -9.94 -2.83 11.62
N ALA A 148 -8.60 -2.80 11.70
CA ALA A 148 -7.79 -4.01 11.65
C ALA A 148 -7.85 -4.82 12.97
N GLY A 149 -8.38 -4.24 14.05
CA GLY A 149 -8.58 -4.93 15.33
C GLY A 149 -7.30 -5.57 15.87
N GLU A 150 -7.41 -6.82 16.33
CA GLU A 150 -6.28 -7.56 16.92
C GLU A 150 -5.13 -7.82 15.95
N ALA A 151 -5.36 -7.74 14.63
CA ALA A 151 -4.29 -7.89 13.64
C ALA A 151 -3.17 -6.86 13.85
N LEU A 152 -3.48 -5.69 14.41
CA LEU A 152 -2.49 -4.64 14.72
C LEU A 152 -1.34 -5.14 15.60
N PHE A 153 -1.59 -6.06 16.53
CA PHE A 153 -0.54 -6.65 17.39
C PHE A 153 0.42 -7.56 16.63
N LEU A 154 0.00 -8.08 15.47
CA LEU A 154 0.72 -9.07 14.68
C LEU A 154 1.45 -8.45 13.49
N VAL A 155 1.30 -7.14 13.24
CA VAL A 155 1.98 -6.46 12.13
C VAL A 155 3.48 -6.39 12.39
N LEU A 156 4.26 -7.06 11.56
CA LEU A 156 5.73 -7.03 11.61
C LEU A 156 6.34 -5.93 10.73
N ALA A 157 5.68 -5.55 9.64
CA ALA A 157 6.18 -4.55 8.70
C ALA A 157 6.22 -3.13 9.32
N PRO A 158 7.34 -2.40 9.22
CA PRO A 158 7.41 -1.00 9.62
C PRO A 158 6.24 -0.17 9.10
N THR A 159 5.50 0.46 10.01
CA THR A 159 4.22 1.11 9.70
C THR A 159 4.23 2.62 9.96
N LEU A 160 3.91 3.40 8.94
CA LEU A 160 3.68 4.84 9.05
C LEU A 160 2.18 5.14 8.94
N LEU A 161 1.63 5.81 9.94
CA LEU A 161 0.27 6.35 9.94
C LEU A 161 0.35 7.86 9.66
N ILE A 162 -0.34 8.33 8.62
CA ILE A 162 -0.45 9.75 8.24
C ILE A 162 -1.92 10.16 8.36
N VAL A 163 -2.21 11.20 9.12
CA VAL A 163 -3.58 11.67 9.38
C VAL A 163 -3.65 13.20 9.26
N GLY A 164 -4.78 13.71 8.76
CA GLY A 164 -5.03 15.14 8.68
C GLY A 164 -5.34 15.71 10.07
N GLY A 165 -4.73 16.85 10.41
CA GLY A 165 -4.84 17.47 11.73
C GLY A 165 -6.25 17.96 12.07
N ASP A 166 -7.06 18.26 11.06
CA ASP A 166 -8.44 18.73 11.23
C ASP A 166 -9.45 17.58 11.15
N ASP A 167 -8.99 16.35 10.91
CA ASP A 167 -9.79 15.11 10.98
C ASP A 167 -9.74 14.52 12.39
N PHE A 168 -10.23 15.31 13.38
CA PHE A 168 -10.08 15.01 14.80
C PHE A 168 -10.51 13.59 15.21
N PRO A 169 -11.65 13.03 14.75
CA PRO A 169 -12.02 11.67 15.10
C PRO A 169 -11.01 10.64 14.59
N VAL A 170 -10.51 10.81 13.37
CA VAL A 170 -9.54 9.89 12.76
C VAL A 170 -8.16 10.03 13.40
N VAL A 171 -7.79 11.21 13.92
CA VAL A 171 -6.59 11.41 14.74
C VAL A 171 -6.61 10.48 15.95
N GLU A 172 -7.69 10.47 16.73
CA GLU A 172 -7.78 9.61 17.92
C GLU A 172 -7.80 8.12 17.54
N MET A 173 -8.55 7.74 16.50
CA MET A 173 -8.54 6.35 16.00
C MET A 173 -7.14 5.88 15.56
N ASN A 174 -6.36 6.75 14.91
CA ASN A 174 -4.98 6.43 14.53
C ASN A 174 -4.04 6.41 15.74
N ARG A 175 -4.26 7.25 16.76
CA ARG A 175 -3.53 7.17 18.05
C ARG A 175 -3.79 5.85 18.76
N ASP A 176 -5.04 5.39 18.78
CA ASP A 176 -5.41 4.11 19.36
C ASP A 176 -4.72 2.95 18.64
N ALA A 177 -4.83 2.90 17.31
CA ALA A 177 -4.14 1.89 16.50
C ALA A 177 -2.61 1.94 16.67
N TYR A 178 -2.03 3.14 16.74
CA TYR A 178 -0.61 3.34 16.98
C TYR A 178 -0.14 2.70 18.29
N ARG A 179 -0.95 2.75 19.36
CA ARG A 179 -0.60 2.10 20.63
C ARG A 179 -0.54 0.57 20.51
N LEU A 180 -1.39 -0.02 19.66
CA LEU A 180 -1.47 -1.48 19.49
C LEU A 180 -0.34 -2.08 18.64
N LEU A 181 0.17 -1.34 17.64
CA LEU A 181 1.29 -1.79 16.79
C LEU A 181 2.55 -2.13 17.61
N GLN A 182 3.18 -3.28 17.38
CA GLN A 182 4.38 -3.74 18.10
C GLN A 182 5.67 -3.72 17.23
N THR A 183 5.62 -3.05 16.07
CA THR A 183 6.74 -2.91 15.12
C THR A 183 7.33 -1.49 15.13
N GLU A 184 8.37 -1.24 14.33
CA GLU A 184 8.80 0.12 14.02
C GLU A 184 7.61 0.91 13.47
N LYS A 185 7.24 1.97 14.17
CA LYS A 185 6.01 2.71 13.89
C LYS A 185 6.22 4.20 14.00
N ARG A 186 5.46 4.95 13.20
CA ARG A 186 5.42 6.42 13.27
C ARG A 186 4.02 6.94 12.99
N LEU A 187 3.61 7.99 13.71
CA LEU A 187 2.36 8.71 13.49
C LEU A 187 2.68 10.15 13.11
N GLU A 188 2.24 10.56 11.93
CA GLU A 188 2.42 11.91 11.39
C GLU A 188 1.06 12.60 11.26
N ILE A 189 0.94 13.79 11.83
CA ILE A 189 -0.24 14.62 11.74
C ILE A 189 0.08 15.78 10.78
N VAL A 190 -0.69 15.92 9.70
CA VAL A 190 -0.53 17.00 8.72
C VAL A 190 -1.41 18.19 9.14
N PRO A 191 -0.85 19.32 9.63
CA PRO A 191 -1.66 20.43 10.13
C PRO A 191 -2.55 21.04 9.04
N GLY A 192 -3.80 21.38 9.41
CA GLY A 192 -4.75 22.03 8.49
C GLY A 192 -5.30 21.13 7.38
N ALA A 193 -5.01 19.82 7.41
CA ALA A 193 -5.53 18.86 6.45
C ALA A 193 -6.79 18.18 6.98
N THR A 194 -7.82 18.07 6.14
CA THR A 194 -9.01 17.26 6.43
C THR A 194 -8.84 15.81 5.92
N HIS A 195 -9.90 15.00 5.99
CA HIS A 195 -9.89 13.57 5.71
C HIS A 195 -9.23 13.18 4.37
N LEU A 196 -9.42 14.01 3.34
CA LEU A 196 -8.97 13.73 1.98
C LEU A 196 -7.64 14.41 1.60
N PHE A 197 -7.10 15.30 2.45
CA PHE A 197 -5.90 16.09 2.18
C PHE A 197 -6.04 16.90 0.88
N GLU A 198 -7.14 17.65 0.74
CA GLU A 198 -7.42 18.47 -0.45
C GLU A 198 -6.94 19.91 -0.29
N GLU A 199 -6.56 20.29 0.92
CA GLU A 199 -6.02 21.61 1.21
C GLU A 199 -4.63 21.78 0.58
N PRO A 200 -4.26 23.00 0.15
CA PRO A 200 -3.01 23.24 -0.58
C PRO A 200 -1.77 22.69 0.14
N GLY A 201 -0.97 21.87 -0.55
CA GLY A 201 0.29 21.34 -0.03
C GLY A 201 0.18 20.09 0.85
N THR A 202 -1.04 19.71 1.25
CA THR A 202 -1.23 18.61 2.21
C THR A 202 -0.99 17.24 1.57
N LEU A 203 -1.44 17.02 0.33
CA LEU A 203 -1.20 15.78 -0.40
C LEU A 203 0.27 15.63 -0.85
N GLU A 204 0.94 16.75 -1.17
CA GLU A 204 2.39 16.81 -1.41
C GLU A 204 3.15 16.35 -0.16
N GLN A 205 2.74 16.81 1.02
CA GLN A 205 3.33 16.40 2.28
C GLN A 205 3.11 14.90 2.55
N VAL A 206 1.90 14.38 2.31
CA VAL A 206 1.60 12.94 2.37
C VAL A 206 2.54 12.15 1.46
N ALA A 207 2.65 12.55 0.19
CA ALA A 207 3.48 11.86 -0.80
C ALA A 207 4.96 11.84 -0.39
N LYS A 208 5.47 12.97 0.11
CA LYS A 208 6.85 13.09 0.62
C LYS A 208 7.10 12.22 1.84
N LEU A 209 6.17 12.17 2.79
CA LEU A 209 6.27 11.32 3.98
C LEU A 209 6.25 9.82 3.59
N ALA A 210 5.29 9.42 2.77
CA ALA A 210 5.16 8.05 2.28
C ALA A 210 6.40 7.61 1.49
N GLY A 211 6.87 8.45 0.56
CA GLY A 211 8.04 8.16 -0.27
C GLY A 211 9.30 7.99 0.56
N ARG A 212 9.53 8.86 1.55
CA ARG A 212 10.68 8.71 2.48
C ARG A 212 10.60 7.42 3.28
N TRP A 213 9.41 7.02 3.72
CA TRP A 213 9.20 5.76 4.42
C TRP A 213 9.57 4.57 3.53
N PHE A 214 8.99 4.49 2.33
CA PHE A 214 9.26 3.39 1.41
C PHE A 214 10.72 3.35 0.93
N VAL A 215 11.32 4.50 0.58
CA VAL A 215 12.74 4.56 0.18
C VAL A 215 13.66 4.07 1.30
N ARG A 216 13.28 4.24 2.57
CA ARG A 216 14.07 3.72 3.70
C ARG A 216 13.91 2.21 3.90
N HIS A 217 12.73 1.65 3.64
CA HIS A 217 12.39 0.28 4.05
C HIS A 217 12.31 -0.74 2.91
N LEU A 218 12.10 -0.31 1.66
CA LEU A 218 12.02 -1.21 0.50
C LEU A 218 13.35 -1.60 -0.13
N PRO A 219 14.46 -0.82 -0.08
CA PRO A 219 15.71 -1.28 -0.65
C PRO A 219 16.09 -2.65 -0.10
N VAL A 220 16.37 -3.57 -1.02
CA VAL A 220 16.94 -4.87 -0.66
C VAL A 220 18.31 -4.59 -0.05
N GLY A 221 18.44 -4.77 1.27
CA GLY A 221 19.74 -5.04 1.86
C GLY A 221 20.34 -6.20 1.08
N ALA A 222 21.47 -5.95 0.41
CA ALA A 222 22.19 -6.82 -0.49
C ALA A 222 21.86 -8.30 -0.31
N ARG A 223 21.53 -8.98 -1.42
CA ARG A 223 21.46 -10.44 -1.54
C ARG A 223 22.27 -11.11 -0.43
N ARG A 224 21.61 -11.84 0.47
CA ARG A 224 22.30 -12.71 1.43
C ARG A 224 23.34 -13.51 0.64
N GLY A 225 24.61 -13.25 0.92
CA GLY A 225 25.78 -14.06 0.57
C GLY A 225 25.80 -14.55 -0.87
N ALA A 226 26.58 -13.87 -1.70
CA ALA A 226 27.30 -14.55 -2.76
C ALA A 226 27.87 -15.87 -2.22
N GLU A 227 27.66 -16.91 -3.00
CA GLU A 227 28.45 -18.13 -3.05
C GLU A 227 29.82 -17.92 -2.39
N ALA A 228 29.97 -18.40 -1.15
CA ALA A 228 31.29 -18.70 -0.61
C ALA A 228 31.77 -19.93 -1.39
N THR A 229 32.33 -19.65 -2.56
CA THR A 229 33.46 -20.35 -3.18
C THR A 229 33.63 -21.79 -2.70
N GLY A 230 33.00 -22.70 -3.43
CA GLY A 230 33.58 -24.01 -3.61
C GLY A 230 34.93 -23.83 -4.30
N GLN A 231 36.01 -24.15 -3.59
CA GLN A 231 37.31 -24.54 -4.15
C GLN A 231 38.08 -25.28 -3.04
N ASN A 232 37.92 -26.60 -3.04
CA ASN A 232 38.95 -27.53 -2.56
C ASN A 232 39.97 -27.72 -3.71
N PRO A 233 41.22 -28.02 -3.38
CA PRO A 233 41.60 -29.45 -3.39
C PRO A 233 41.81 -30.01 -1.98
#